data_AF-E4NS66-F1
#
_entry.id   AF-E4NS66-F1
#
_cell.length_a   1.000
_cell.length_b   1.000
_cell.length_c   1.000
_cell.angle_alpha   90.00
_cell.angle_beta   90.00
_cell.angle_gamma   90.00
#
_symmetry.space_group_name_H-M   'P 1'
#
loop_
_entity.id
_entity.type
_entity.pdbx_description
1 polymer ?
#
loop_
_entity_poly.entity_id
_entity_poly.type
_entity_poly.pdbx_seq_one_letter_code
_entity_poly.pdbx_strand_id
1 'polypeptide(L)'
;MDSPPHNAGDDIDTGSHDDDSAGYDDGNTGYDDDGTSVGTSPRTTDYEDPIGDLLPYASVDSNWWYWIAAPIALFVLSLVGGILFFVAFLFDILLTGGILSVTTGILFAGIASLIGLVLSVMFPVAVYVDARALCEAPESSWSPDPVLYGLVALAGVVVTAFTVSIPFGIYYLYRRHVAVGTP
;
A
#
# COMPACT_ATOMS: atom_id res chain seq x y z
N MET A 1 43.90 33.80 18.51
CA MET A 1 45.19 34.41 18.13
C MET A 1 46.19 33.80 19.09
N ASP A 2 47.09 32.89 18.74
CA ASP A 2 47.59 32.45 17.44
C ASP A 2 48.07 30.99 17.53
N SER A 3 48.09 30.36 16.36
CA SER A 3 48.54 29.01 16.03
C SER A 3 49.95 28.67 16.53
N PRO A 4 50.29 27.37 16.64
CA PRO A 4 51.62 26.88 16.30
C PRO A 4 51.67 26.44 14.83
N PRO A 5 52.74 26.77 14.09
CA PRO A 5 53.14 25.90 12.99
C PRO A 5 54.65 25.68 12.95
N HIS A 6 55.07 24.43 12.72
CA HIS A 6 56.29 23.96 12.05
C HIS A 6 56.15 22.42 12.11
N ASN A 7 56.38 21.61 11.07
CA ASN A 7 57.44 21.66 10.07
C ASN A 7 57.05 20.78 8.86
N ALA A 8 57.59 21.13 7.70
CA ALA A 8 57.42 20.47 6.40
C ALA A 8 58.58 19.48 6.10
N GLY A 9 58.40 18.66 5.07
CA GLY A 9 59.40 17.77 4.44
C GLY A 9 58.88 16.33 4.41
N ASP A 10 58.38 15.85 3.25
CA ASP A 10 59.14 15.18 2.17
C ASP A 10 59.89 13.94 2.72
N ASP A 11 59.60 12.71 2.26
CA ASP A 11 60.33 12.09 1.15
C ASP A 11 59.53 10.96 0.44
N ILE A 12 59.87 10.76 -0.84
CA ILE A 12 59.32 9.85 -1.84
C ILE A 12 60.24 8.61 -2.01
N ASP A 13 59.67 7.53 -2.59
CA ASP A 13 60.30 6.40 -3.33
C ASP A 13 60.82 5.19 -2.50
N THR A 14 60.76 3.92 -2.90
CA THR A 14 60.64 3.17 -4.19
C THR A 14 60.23 1.73 -3.85
N GLY A 15 59.69 0.96 -4.82
CA GLY A 15 60.04 -0.48 -4.93
C GLY A 15 58.89 -1.49 -5.06
N SER A 16 58.60 -1.87 -6.31
CA SER A 16 57.87 -3.08 -6.72
C SER A 16 58.61 -4.38 -6.39
N HIS A 17 57.91 -5.48 -6.14
CA HIS A 17 58.19 -6.83 -6.67
C HIS A 17 57.00 -7.76 -6.40
N ASP A 18 56.39 -8.25 -7.48
CA ASP A 18 55.58 -9.46 -7.51
C ASP A 18 56.52 -10.68 -7.42
N ASP A 19 56.08 -11.77 -6.77
CA ASP A 19 56.42 -13.16 -7.13
C ASP A 19 55.61 -14.17 -6.27
N ASP A 20 54.76 -14.92 -6.97
CA ASP A 20 54.40 -16.34 -6.86
C ASP A 20 54.64 -17.11 -5.55
N SER A 21 53.59 -17.82 -5.09
CA SER A 21 53.65 -19.28 -4.86
C SER A 21 52.28 -19.88 -4.50
N ALA A 22 51.82 -20.79 -5.34
CA ALA A 22 50.71 -21.70 -5.09
C ALA A 22 51.09 -22.71 -3.99
N GLY A 23 50.28 -22.79 -2.94
CA GLY A 23 50.33 -23.84 -1.93
C GLY A 23 48.97 -24.52 -1.83
N TYR A 24 48.84 -25.66 -2.51
CA TYR A 24 47.83 -26.65 -2.19
C TYR A 24 48.21 -27.28 -0.84
N ASP A 25 47.36 -27.14 0.17
CA ASP A 25 47.46 -27.96 1.38
C ASP A 25 46.14 -28.70 1.57
N ASP A 26 46.26 -30.01 1.44
CA ASP A 26 45.23 -31.03 1.46
C ASP A 26 45.18 -31.56 2.90
N GLY A 27 44.09 -31.28 3.61
CA GLY A 27 44.04 -31.45 5.07
C GLY A 27 42.68 -31.88 5.58
N ASN A 28 42.09 -32.91 4.97
CA ASN A 28 40.94 -33.62 5.51
C ASN A 28 41.38 -34.53 6.67
N THR A 29 41.19 -34.10 7.92
CA THR A 29 41.04 -35.00 9.08
C THR A 29 40.24 -34.31 10.19
N GLY A 30 39.10 -34.88 10.57
CA GLY A 30 38.43 -34.57 11.84
C GLY A 30 36.91 -34.55 11.74
N TYR A 31 36.31 -35.73 11.69
CA TYR A 31 34.93 -35.90 12.15
C TYR A 31 34.91 -35.70 13.66
N ASP A 32 34.36 -34.57 14.11
CA ASP A 32 33.78 -34.45 15.45
C ASP A 32 32.28 -34.24 15.27
N ASP A 33 31.56 -35.33 15.48
CA ASP A 33 30.11 -35.39 15.67
C ASP A 33 29.84 -34.88 17.10
N ASP A 34 29.34 -33.65 17.23
CA ASP A 34 28.65 -33.27 18.45
C ASP A 34 27.63 -32.15 18.22
N GLY A 35 26.37 -32.46 18.53
CA GLY A 35 25.31 -31.49 18.71
C GLY A 35 24.75 -30.88 17.42
N THR A 36 23.85 -31.61 16.75
CA THR A 36 22.77 -30.99 15.95
C THR A 36 21.92 -30.14 16.89
N SER A 37 22.38 -28.92 17.15
CA SER A 37 21.50 -27.81 17.47
C SER A 37 20.65 -27.61 16.22
N VAL A 38 19.50 -28.29 16.20
CA VAL A 38 18.38 -27.88 15.36
C VAL A 38 18.01 -26.49 15.86
N GLY A 39 18.76 -25.50 15.36
CA GLY A 39 18.37 -24.12 15.38
C GLY A 39 17.00 -24.11 14.75
N THR A 40 15.99 -24.02 15.60
CA THR A 40 14.67 -23.60 15.17
C THR A 40 14.88 -22.15 14.80
N SER A 41 15.43 -21.91 13.60
CA SER A 41 15.35 -20.61 12.96
C SER A 41 13.88 -20.22 13.09
N PRO A 42 13.56 -19.07 13.70
CA PRO A 42 12.19 -18.61 13.66
C PRO A 42 11.83 -18.64 12.18
N ARG A 43 10.79 -19.41 11.85
CA ARG A 43 10.21 -19.42 10.52
C ARG A 43 9.65 -18.02 10.33
N THR A 44 10.52 -17.06 10.00
CA THR A 44 10.16 -15.90 9.23
C THR A 44 9.50 -16.53 8.02
N THR A 45 8.17 -16.52 8.05
CA THR A 45 7.41 -16.70 6.83
C THR A 45 7.78 -15.43 6.08
N ASP A 46 8.89 -15.51 5.35
CA ASP A 46 9.20 -14.60 4.26
C ASP A 46 8.00 -14.73 3.35
N TYR A 47 7.00 -13.89 3.62
CA TYR A 47 5.92 -13.63 2.70
C TYR A 47 6.64 -12.90 1.58
N GLU A 48 7.25 -13.66 0.67
CA GLU A 48 7.78 -13.17 -0.59
C GLU A 48 6.60 -12.45 -1.22
N ASP A 49 6.61 -11.12 -1.14
CA ASP A 49 5.57 -10.24 -1.66
C ASP A 49 5.97 -9.91 -3.09
N PRO A 50 5.56 -10.70 -4.10
CA PRO A 50 6.10 -10.59 -5.46
C PRO A 50 5.73 -9.27 -6.14
N ILE A 51 4.77 -8.53 -5.57
CA ILE A 51 4.27 -7.25 -6.10
C ILE A 51 4.75 -6.08 -5.25
N GLY A 52 5.42 -6.35 -4.12
CA GLY A 52 5.86 -5.33 -3.18
C GLY A 52 6.88 -4.33 -3.77
N ASP A 53 7.74 -4.78 -4.67
CA ASP A 53 8.76 -3.93 -5.31
C ASP A 53 8.22 -3.10 -6.50
N LEU A 54 7.04 -3.44 -7.00
CA LEU A 54 6.40 -2.79 -8.16
C LEU A 54 5.53 -1.58 -7.76
N LEU A 55 5.09 -1.50 -6.51
CA LEU A 55 4.25 -0.42 -6.00
C LEU A 55 5.06 0.55 -5.13
N PRO A 56 4.79 1.87 -5.17
CA PRO A 56 5.52 2.85 -4.38
C PRO A 56 5.49 2.52 -2.89
N TYR A 57 6.64 2.68 -2.21
CA TYR A 57 6.70 2.61 -0.75
C TYR A 57 5.78 3.67 -0.13
N ALA A 58 4.94 3.26 0.82
CA ALA A 58 4.02 4.13 1.53
C ALA A 58 4.30 4.07 3.03
N SER A 59 4.51 5.21 3.67
CA SER A 59 4.50 5.32 5.12
C SER A 59 3.06 5.33 5.66
N VAL A 60 2.89 5.03 6.95
CA VAL A 60 1.59 5.08 7.64
C VAL A 60 0.92 6.45 7.54
N ASP A 61 1.71 7.53 7.49
CA ASP A 61 1.21 8.89 7.35
C ASP A 61 0.74 9.25 5.92
N SER A 62 0.83 8.31 4.97
CA SER A 62 0.47 8.56 3.58
C SER A 62 -1.04 8.71 3.40
N ASN A 63 -1.41 9.52 2.40
CA ASN A 63 -2.78 9.88 2.07
C ASN A 63 -3.57 8.77 1.33
N TRP A 64 -3.07 7.53 1.30
CA TRP A 64 -3.73 6.40 0.63
C TRP A 64 -5.12 6.08 1.18
N TRP A 65 -5.34 6.37 2.47
CA TRP A 65 -6.65 6.20 3.11
C TRP A 65 -7.77 7.02 2.44
N TYR A 66 -7.47 8.12 1.73
CA TYR A 66 -8.48 8.86 0.97
C TYR A 66 -9.11 8.04 -0.15
N TRP A 67 -8.34 7.16 -0.80
CA TRP A 67 -8.87 6.27 -1.83
C TRP A 67 -9.78 5.17 -1.25
N ILE A 68 -9.57 4.81 0.02
CA ILE A 68 -10.44 3.91 0.78
C ILE A 68 -11.72 4.64 1.22
N ALA A 69 -11.61 5.91 1.60
CA ALA A 69 -12.74 6.76 1.96
C ALA A 69 -13.60 7.20 0.75
N ALA A 70 -13.02 7.28 -0.44
CA ALA A 70 -13.69 7.82 -1.63
C ALA A 70 -14.99 7.10 -2.01
N PRO A 71 -15.08 5.74 -2.05
CA PRO A 71 -16.34 5.05 -2.31
C PRO A 71 -17.43 5.39 -1.28
N ILE A 72 -17.06 5.55 -0.01
CA ILE A 72 -17.99 5.89 1.08
C ILE A 72 -18.50 7.32 0.88
N ALA A 73 -17.60 8.27 0.62
CA ALA A 73 -17.96 9.66 0.36
C ALA A 73 -18.85 9.79 -0.88
N LEU A 74 -18.54 9.07 -1.97
CA LEU A 74 -19.36 9.04 -3.17
C LEU A 74 -20.71 8.37 -2.94
N PHE A 75 -20.79 7.33 -2.11
CA PHE A 75 -22.06 6.72 -1.74
C PHE A 75 -22.97 7.73 -1.04
N VAL A 76 -22.44 8.47 -0.05
CA VAL A 76 -23.20 9.52 0.66
C VAL A 76 -23.61 10.64 -0.30
N LEU A 77 -22.67 11.11 -1.14
CA LEU A 77 -22.96 12.14 -2.14
C LEU A 77 -24.02 11.70 -3.14
N SER A 78 -23.95 10.45 -3.60
CA SER A 78 -24.93 9.87 -4.53
C SER A 78 -26.30 9.68 -3.89
N LEU A 79 -26.34 9.35 -2.60
CA LEU A 79 -27.60 9.23 -1.86
C LEU A 79 -28.28 10.59 -1.74
N VAL A 80 -27.54 11.62 -1.30
CA VAL A 80 -28.07 12.99 -1.20
C VAL A 80 -28.44 13.54 -2.58
N GLY A 81 -27.54 13.43 -3.55
CA GLY A 81 -27.76 13.88 -4.92
C GLY A 81 -28.91 13.14 -5.59
N GLY A 82 -29.06 11.84 -5.35
CA GLY A 82 -30.13 11.00 -5.85
C GLY A 82 -31.50 11.41 -5.29
N ILE A 83 -31.59 11.75 -4.01
CA ILE A 83 -32.83 12.28 -3.41
C ILE A 83 -33.22 13.61 -4.06
N LEU A 84 -32.26 14.54 -4.17
CA LEU A 84 -32.52 15.84 -4.80
C LEU A 84 -32.90 15.71 -6.28
N PHE A 85 -32.19 14.85 -7.01
CA PHE A 85 -32.48 14.53 -8.40
C PHE A 85 -33.87 13.89 -8.54
N PHE A 86 -34.24 12.97 -7.65
CA PHE A 86 -35.57 12.34 -7.68
C PHE A 86 -36.68 13.36 -7.48
N VAL A 87 -36.53 14.30 -6.54
CA VAL A 87 -37.49 15.39 -6.36
C VAL A 87 -37.58 16.24 -7.64
N ALA A 88 -36.45 16.65 -8.20
CA ALA A 88 -36.41 17.41 -9.47
C ALA A 88 -37.05 16.65 -10.63
N PHE A 89 -36.82 15.34 -10.72
CA PHE A 89 -37.40 14.45 -11.71
C PHE A 89 -38.93 14.42 -11.64
N LEU A 90 -39.52 14.38 -10.43
CA LEU A 90 -40.97 14.46 -10.28
C LEU A 90 -41.54 15.76 -10.84
N PHE A 91 -40.89 16.90 -10.60
CA PHE A 91 -41.29 18.18 -11.19
C PHE A 91 -41.13 18.18 -12.71
N ASP A 92 -40.02 17.65 -13.21
CA ASP A 92 -39.70 17.62 -14.64
C ASP A 92 -40.65 16.70 -15.43
N ILE A 93 -41.14 15.60 -14.84
CA ILE A 93 -42.21 14.78 -15.42
C ILE A 93 -43.45 15.63 -15.70
N LEU A 94 -43.86 16.47 -14.74
CA LEU A 94 -45.05 17.31 -14.89
C LEU A 94 -44.84 18.46 -15.88
N LEU A 95 -43.64 19.04 -15.92
CA LEU A 95 -43.33 20.24 -16.70
C LEU A 95 -42.94 19.94 -18.15
N THR A 96 -42.07 18.94 -18.37
CA THR A 96 -41.45 18.66 -19.68
C THR A 96 -41.63 17.21 -20.14
N GLY A 97 -42.34 16.39 -19.35
CA GLY A 97 -42.47 14.96 -19.61
C GLY A 97 -41.20 14.15 -19.25
N GLY A 98 -40.26 14.74 -18.51
CA GLY A 98 -39.06 14.07 -18.01
C GLY A 98 -37.84 14.12 -18.93
N ILE A 99 -37.89 14.86 -20.04
CA ILE A 99 -36.79 14.86 -21.02
C ILE A 99 -35.50 15.46 -20.46
N LEU A 100 -35.60 16.51 -19.63
CA LEU A 100 -34.43 17.14 -19.01
C LEU A 100 -33.76 16.15 -18.05
N SER A 101 -34.56 15.47 -17.23
CA SER A 101 -34.06 14.50 -16.25
C SER A 101 -33.43 13.29 -16.92
N VAL A 102 -33.98 12.79 -18.03
CA VAL A 102 -33.36 11.69 -18.77
C VAL A 102 -32.00 12.11 -19.33
N THR A 103 -31.92 13.26 -20.00
CA THR A 103 -30.64 13.75 -20.54
C THR A 103 -29.61 14.01 -19.43
N THR A 104 -30.01 14.69 -18.36
CA THR A 104 -29.16 14.95 -17.20
C THR A 104 -28.73 13.66 -16.50
N GLY A 105 -29.65 12.71 -16.34
CA GLY A 105 -29.39 11.40 -15.75
C GLY A 105 -28.35 10.60 -16.54
N ILE A 106 -28.44 10.60 -17.87
CA ILE A 106 -27.44 9.95 -18.75
C ILE A 106 -26.06 10.59 -18.57
N LEU A 107 -25.97 11.92 -18.52
CA LEU A 107 -24.71 12.63 -18.33
C LEU A 107 -24.07 12.30 -16.97
N PHE A 108 -24.83 12.38 -15.89
CA PHE A 108 -24.33 12.05 -14.56
C PHE A 108 -23.97 10.57 -14.42
N ALA A 109 -24.76 9.67 -15.01
CA ALA A 109 -24.44 8.24 -15.02
C ALA A 109 -23.12 7.97 -15.76
N GLY A 110 -22.87 8.66 -16.89
CA GLY A 110 -21.60 8.56 -17.61
C GLY A 110 -20.41 9.01 -16.77
N ILE A 111 -20.51 10.18 -16.11
CA ILE A 111 -19.46 10.70 -15.23
C ILE A 111 -19.24 9.76 -14.04
N ALA A 112 -20.30 9.33 -13.38
CA ALA A 112 -20.24 8.39 -12.25
C ALA A 112 -19.60 7.06 -12.66
N SER A 113 -19.85 6.57 -13.87
CA SER A 113 -19.25 5.35 -14.41
C SER A 113 -17.73 5.51 -14.59
N LEU A 114 -17.25 6.66 -15.07
CA LEU A 114 -15.82 6.93 -15.22
C LEU A 114 -15.12 6.99 -13.84
N ILE A 115 -15.74 7.66 -12.87
CA ILE A 115 -15.22 7.71 -11.50
C ILE A 115 -15.20 6.31 -10.88
N GLY A 116 -16.28 5.54 -11.07
CA GLY A 116 -16.39 4.16 -10.62
C GLY A 116 -15.32 3.25 -11.24
N LEU A 117 -14.95 3.48 -12.50
CA LEU A 117 -13.86 2.76 -13.15
C LEU A 117 -12.50 3.09 -12.51
N VAL A 118 -12.21 4.36 -12.24
CA VAL A 118 -10.97 4.72 -11.53
C VAL A 118 -10.94 4.07 -10.15
N LEU A 119 -12.05 4.13 -9.42
CA LEU A 119 -12.15 3.51 -8.10
C LEU A 119 -12.08 1.99 -8.13
N SER A 120 -12.49 1.33 -9.21
CA SER A 120 -12.47 -0.13 -9.27
C SER A 120 -11.04 -0.68 -9.21
N VAL A 121 -10.07 0.12 -9.66
CA VAL A 121 -8.64 -0.18 -9.58
C VAL A 121 -8.01 0.47 -8.34
N MET A 122 -8.28 1.75 -8.09
CA MET A 122 -7.62 2.48 -6.99
C MET A 122 -8.04 2.00 -5.61
N PHE A 123 -9.28 1.56 -5.41
CA PHE A 123 -9.74 1.11 -4.10
C PHE A 123 -9.02 -0.16 -3.63
N PRO A 124 -8.94 -1.26 -4.40
CA PRO A 124 -8.17 -2.44 -4.00
C PRO A 124 -6.68 -2.17 -3.83
N VAL A 125 -6.09 -1.37 -4.72
CA VAL A 125 -4.67 -0.98 -4.65
C VAL A 125 -4.39 -0.20 -3.36
N ALA A 126 -5.23 0.78 -3.04
CA ALA A 126 -5.07 1.58 -1.83
C ALA A 126 -5.19 0.74 -0.56
N VAL A 127 -6.13 -0.21 -0.51
CA VAL A 127 -6.29 -1.12 0.63
C VAL A 127 -5.04 -1.99 0.81
N TYR A 128 -4.48 -2.54 -0.26
CA TYR A 128 -3.24 -3.33 -0.19
C TYR A 128 -2.05 -2.49 0.28
N VAL A 129 -1.83 -1.32 -0.34
CA VAL A 129 -0.69 -0.44 -0.02
C VAL A 129 -0.76 0.06 1.43
N ASP A 130 -1.94 0.48 1.88
CA ASP A 130 -2.13 0.94 3.26
C ASP A 130 -2.00 -0.21 4.27
N ALA A 131 -2.53 -1.40 3.96
CA ALA A 131 -2.39 -2.57 4.83
C ALA A 131 -0.94 -3.00 5.00
N ARG A 132 -0.13 -2.94 3.92
CA ARG A 132 1.30 -3.20 3.99
C ARG A 132 2.02 -2.17 4.87
N ALA A 133 1.73 -0.88 4.67
CA ALA A 133 2.29 0.18 5.50
C ALA A 133 1.97 -0.05 6.99
N LEU A 134 0.74 -0.44 7.33
CA LEU A 134 0.34 -0.77 8.70
C LEU A 134 1.03 -2.02 9.25
N CYS A 135 1.33 -3.01 8.41
CA CYS A 135 2.00 -4.24 8.83
C CYS A 135 3.50 -4.02 9.12
N GLU A 136 4.14 -3.13 8.36
CA GLU A 136 5.57 -2.79 8.51
C GLU A 136 5.82 -1.76 9.62
N ALA A 137 4.77 -1.07 10.08
CA ALA A 137 4.85 0.01 11.05
C ALA A 137 4.99 -0.46 12.51
N PRO A 138 6.07 -0.07 13.21
CA PRO A 138 6.24 -0.40 14.63
C PRO A 138 5.17 0.20 15.56
N GLU A 139 4.63 1.36 15.19
CA GLU A 139 3.60 2.09 15.93
C GLU A 139 2.20 1.50 15.79
N SER A 140 1.97 0.63 14.81
CA SER A 140 0.65 0.04 14.58
C SER A 140 0.40 -1.13 15.52
N SER A 141 -0.67 -1.05 16.32
CA SER A 141 -1.14 -2.19 17.10
C SER A 141 -1.88 -3.25 16.27
N TRP A 142 -2.07 -3.00 14.97
CA TRP A 142 -2.76 -3.89 14.05
C TRP A 142 -1.87 -4.23 12.84
N SER A 143 -1.61 -5.52 12.64
CA SER A 143 -1.01 -6.06 11.42
C SER A 143 -2.06 -6.74 10.54
N PRO A 144 -2.59 -6.10 9.48
CA PRO A 144 -3.37 -6.76 8.45
C PRO A 144 -2.48 -7.55 7.49
N ASP A 145 -2.96 -8.69 7.00
CA ASP A 145 -2.38 -9.32 5.82
C ASP A 145 -2.75 -8.46 4.58
N PRO A 146 -1.77 -7.83 3.91
CA PRO A 146 -2.03 -6.91 2.80
C PRO A 146 -2.69 -7.59 1.61
N VAL A 147 -2.27 -8.83 1.29
CA VAL A 147 -2.78 -9.60 0.16
C VAL A 147 -4.23 -9.97 0.42
N LEU A 148 -4.55 -10.47 1.62
CA LEU A 148 -5.91 -10.85 1.97
C LEU A 148 -6.87 -9.64 1.89
N TYR A 149 -6.48 -8.51 2.48
CA TYR A 149 -7.33 -7.31 2.49
C TYR A 149 -7.48 -6.70 1.09
N GLY A 150 -6.40 -6.66 0.29
CA GLY A 150 -6.44 -6.23 -1.10
C GLY A 150 -7.34 -7.12 -1.96
N LEU A 151 -7.28 -8.44 -1.79
CA LEU A 151 -8.14 -9.39 -2.50
C LEU A 151 -9.61 -9.29 -2.08
N VAL A 152 -9.90 -9.09 -0.79
CA VAL A 152 -11.27 -8.86 -0.30
C VAL A 152 -11.82 -7.56 -0.89
N ALA A 153 -11.01 -6.50 -0.94
CA ALA A 153 -11.39 -5.23 -1.56
C ALA A 153 -11.68 -5.41 -3.06
N LEU A 154 -10.81 -6.13 -3.78
CA LEU A 154 -11.02 -6.47 -5.20
C LEU A 154 -12.28 -7.30 -5.42
N ALA A 155 -12.51 -8.32 -4.61
CA ALA A 155 -13.72 -9.15 -4.68
C ALA A 155 -14.98 -8.31 -4.39
N GLY A 156 -14.93 -7.41 -3.41
CA GLY A 156 -16.01 -6.47 -3.12
C GLY A 156 -16.37 -5.60 -4.34
N VAL A 157 -15.37 -5.10 -5.05
CA VAL A 157 -15.58 -4.33 -6.29
C VAL A 157 -16.17 -5.21 -7.40
N VAL A 158 -15.52 -6.33 -7.73
CA VAL A 158 -15.86 -7.14 -8.92
C VAL A 158 -17.16 -7.93 -8.75
N VAL A 159 -17.37 -8.52 -7.57
CA VAL A 159 -18.52 -9.41 -7.31
C VAL A 159 -19.76 -8.61 -6.90
N THR A 160 -19.58 -7.51 -6.17
CA THR A 160 -20.70 -6.79 -5.54
C THR A 160 -20.90 -5.36 -6.04
N ALA A 161 -20.13 -4.93 -7.05
CA ALA A 161 -20.17 -3.57 -7.58
C ALA A 161 -20.12 -2.51 -6.46
N PHE A 162 -19.15 -2.64 -5.55
CA PHE A 162 -18.94 -1.81 -4.36
C PHE A 162 -19.93 -1.98 -3.20
N THR A 163 -20.99 -2.77 -3.33
CA THR A 163 -22.00 -2.91 -2.26
C THR A 163 -21.39 -3.32 -0.92
N VAL A 164 -20.49 -4.31 -0.93
CA VAL A 164 -19.76 -4.76 0.29
C VAL A 164 -18.55 -3.88 0.59
N SER A 165 -18.02 -3.16 -0.40
CA SER A 165 -16.87 -2.27 -0.23
C SER A 165 -17.16 -1.12 0.73
N ILE A 166 -18.42 -0.66 0.83
CA ILE A 166 -18.82 0.41 1.76
C ILE A 166 -18.67 -0.01 3.23
N PRO A 167 -19.36 -1.05 3.73
CA PRO A 167 -19.19 -1.48 5.12
C PRO A 167 -17.77 -1.97 5.41
N PHE A 168 -17.12 -2.62 4.43
CA PHE A 168 -15.72 -3.02 4.56
C PHE A 168 -14.78 -1.81 4.75
N GLY A 169 -14.92 -0.78 3.92
CA GLY A 169 -14.10 0.43 4.02
C GLY A 169 -14.33 1.17 5.35
N ILE A 170 -15.59 1.25 5.81
CA ILE A 170 -15.91 1.84 7.12
C ILE A 170 -15.22 1.05 8.25
N TYR A 171 -15.34 -0.27 8.23
CA TYR A 171 -14.68 -1.14 9.21
C TYR A 171 -13.15 -0.97 9.17
N TYR A 172 -12.58 -0.93 7.97
CA TYR A 172 -11.14 -0.80 7.76
C TYR A 172 -10.62 0.52 8.35
N LEU A 173 -11.23 1.66 7.97
CA LEU A 173 -10.83 2.99 8.45
C LEU A 173 -11.05 3.15 9.96
N TYR A 174 -12.13 2.59 10.50
CA TYR A 174 -12.32 2.55 11.95
C TYR A 174 -11.15 1.84 12.64
N ARG A 175 -10.73 0.70 12.09
CA ARG A 175 -9.70 -0.11 12.73
C ARG A 175 -8.29 0.47 12.53
N ARG A 176 -8.03 1.14 11.41
CA ARG A 176 -6.85 1.98 11.18
C ARG A 176 -6.80 3.14 12.18
N HIS A 177 -7.92 3.84 12.39
CA HIS A 177 -8.03 4.88 13.40
C HIS A 177 -7.65 4.39 14.80
N VAL A 178 -8.15 3.21 15.20
CA VAL A 178 -7.83 2.64 16.51
C VAL A 178 -6.34 2.27 16.62
N ALA A 179 -5.72 1.82 15.53
CA ALA A 179 -4.33 1.36 15.52
C ALA A 179 -3.30 2.51 15.52
N VAL A 180 -3.54 3.58 14.76
CA VAL A 180 -2.55 4.65 14.52
C VAL A 180 -3.07 6.07 14.77
N GLY A 181 -4.30 6.22 15.27
CA GLY A 181 -4.88 7.52 15.63
C GLY A 181 -5.46 8.32 14.46
N THR A 182 -5.19 7.91 13.22
CA THR A 182 -5.79 8.50 12.00
C THR A 182 -6.66 7.48 11.27
N PRO A 183 -7.84 7.89 10.74
CA PRO A 183 -8.71 7.00 9.97
C PRO A 183 -8.06 6.40 8.75
#